data_AF-A0A7W9J2C5-F1
#
_entry.id   AF-A0A7W9J2C5-F1
#
_cell.length_a   1.000
_cell.length_b   1.000
_cell.length_c   1.000
_cell.angle_alpha   90.00
_cell.angle_beta   90.00
_cell.angle_gamma   90.00
#
_symmetry.space_group_name_H-M   'P 1'
#
loop_
_entity.id
_entity.type
_entity.pdbx_description
1 polymer ?
#
loop_
_entity_poly.entity_id
_entity_poly.type
_entity_poly.pdbx_seq_one_letter_code
_entity_poly.pdbx_strand_id
1 'polypeptide(L)' 'MGWFILLVLIVGAVAAFKYRVPLIAKLTGQPQHRIQRALERRKNKS' A
#
# COMPACT_ATOMS: atom_id res chain seq x y z
N MET A 1 -26.21 12.17 -1.47
CA MET A 1 -25.74 11.65 -0.16
C MET A 1 -25.01 10.31 -0.24
N GLY A 2 -25.39 9.36 -1.10
CA GLY A 2 -24.69 8.05 -1.21
C GLY A 2 -23.26 8.07 -1.77
N TRP A 3 -22.87 9.09 -2.54
CA TRP A 3 -21.51 9.21 -3.11
C TRP A 3 -20.42 9.38 -2.04
N PHE A 4 -20.75 9.98 -0.90
CA PHE A 4 -19.81 10.17 0.22
C PHE A 4 -19.43 8.83 0.87
N ILE A 5 -20.40 7.91 1.02
CA ILE A 5 -20.16 6.55 1.52
C ILE A 5 -19.18 5.81 0.62
N LEU A 6 -19.32 5.99 -0.70
CA LEU A 6 -18.49 5.33 -1.70
C LEU A 6 -17.06 5.89 -1.67
N LEU A 7 -16.92 7.20 -1.47
CA LEU A 7 -15.62 7.85 -1.31
C LEU A 7 -14.90 7.39 -0.03
N VAL A 8 -15.62 7.29 1.09
CA VAL A 8 -15.07 6.76 2.35
C VAL A 8 -14.65 5.29 2.20
N LEU A 9 -15.46 4.46 1.52
CA LEU A 9 -15.11 3.06 1.24
C LEU A 9 -13.85 2.94 0.38
N ILE A 10 -13.74 3.75 -0.68
CA ILE A 10 -12.56 3.75 -1.54
C ILE A 10 -11.32 4.20 -0.75
N VAL A 11 -11.42 5.30 0.02
CA VAL A 11 -10.30 5.80 0.82
C VAL A 11 -9.88 4.78 1.88
N GLY A 12 -10.83 4.16 2.57
CA GLY A 12 -10.56 3.10 3.54
C GLY A 12 -9.91 1.87 2.90
N ALA A 13 -10.42 1.43 1.74
CA ALA A 13 -9.84 0.34 0.98
C ALA A 13 -8.42 0.66 0.50
N VAL A 14 -8.19 1.85 -0.06
CA VAL A 14 -6.86 2.30 -0.54
C VAL A 14 -5.88 2.44 0.62
N ALA A 15 -6.31 3.00 1.76
CA ALA A 15 -5.49 3.11 2.96
C ALA A 15 -5.12 1.71 3.47
N ALA A 16 -6.09 0.81 3.64
CA ALA A 16 -5.81 -0.58 4.00
C ALA A 16 -4.86 -1.24 2.98
N PHE A 17 -5.06 -1.00 1.69
CA PHE A 17 -4.23 -1.52 0.60
C PHE A 17 -2.78 -1.02 0.65
N LYS A 18 -2.60 0.25 0.99
CA LYS A 18 -1.29 0.93 1.04
C LYS A 18 -0.56 0.68 2.35
N TYR A 19 -1.28 0.58 3.47
CA TYR A 19 -0.69 0.40 4.80
C TYR A 19 -0.42 -1.05 5.19
N ARG A 20 -1.09 -2.04 4.59
CA ARG A 20 -0.76 -3.46 4.82
C ARG A 20 0.65 -3.84 4.38
N VAL A 21 1.18 -3.26 3.29
CA VAL A 21 2.56 -3.53 2.83
C VAL A 21 3.60 -3.07 3.84
N PRO A 22 3.58 -1.81 4.33
CA PRO A 22 4.50 -1.37 5.38
C PRO A 22 4.21 -2.00 6.74
N LEU A 23 2.97 -2.40 7.07
CA LEU A 23 2.69 -3.18 8.28
C LEU A 23 3.33 -4.57 8.21
N ILE A 24 3.17 -5.28 7.11
CA ILE A 24 3.82 -6.58 6.90
C ILE A 24 5.33 -6.41 6.87
N ALA A 25 5.85 -5.36 6.22
CA ALA A 25 7.28 -5.05 6.22
C ALA A 25 7.83 -4.75 7.63
N LYS A 26 7.06 -4.03 8.46
CA LYS A 26 7.40 -3.77 9.86
C LYS A 26 7.34 -5.05 10.70
N LEU A 27 6.33 -5.88 10.51
CA LEU A 27 6.16 -7.18 11.16
C LEU A 27 7.26 -8.18 10.76
N THR A 28 7.70 -8.19 9.51
CA THR A 28 8.79 -9.03 9.02
C THR A 28 10.18 -8.43 9.27
N GLY A 29 10.27 -7.26 9.91
CA GLY A 29 11.52 -6.56 10.20
C GLY A 29 12.29 -6.12 8.94
N GLN A 30 11.64 -6.17 7.78
CA GLN A 30 12.28 -5.93 6.50
C GLN A 30 12.30 -4.42 6.22
N PRO A 31 13.48 -3.81 5.97
CA PRO A 31 13.57 -2.37 5.77
C PRO A 31 12.66 -1.96 4.61
N GLN A 32 11.71 -1.06 4.87
CA GLN A 32 10.78 -0.52 3.89
C GLN A 32 11.50 0.07 2.66
N HIS A 33 12.75 0.51 2.87
CA HIS A 33 13.70 0.89 1.83
C HIS A 33 13.96 -0.23 0.80
N ARG A 34 14.21 -1.47 1.25
CA ARG A 34 14.53 -2.60 0.36
C ARG A 34 13.32 -3.01 -0.48
N ILE A 35 12.13 -3.00 0.11
CA ILE A 35 10.88 -3.31 -0.59
C ILE A 35 10.58 -2.24 -1.63
N GLN A 36 10.70 -0.96 -1.29
CA GLN A 36 10.51 0.12 -2.27
C GLN A 36 11.49 0.00 -3.45
N ARG A 37 12.79 -0.23 -3.21
CA ARG A 37 13.76 -0.49 -4.31
C ARG A 37 13.38 -1.71 -5.16
N ALA A 38 12.91 -2.79 -4.54
CA ALA A 38 12.51 -4.01 -5.26
C ALA A 38 11.25 -3.80 -6.09
N LEU A 39 10.27 -3.07 -5.55
CA LEU A 39 9.02 -2.74 -6.23
C LEU A 39 9.26 -1.76 -7.38
N GLU A 40 10.15 -0.79 -7.18
CA GLU A 40 10.57 0.18 -8.20
C GLU A 40 11.32 -0.49 -9.36
N ARG A 41 12.20 -1.46 -9.06
CA ARG A 41 12.82 -2.33 -10.08
C ARG A 41 11.81 -3.18 -10.86
N ARG A 42 10.76 -3.68 -10.20
CA ARG A 42 9.68 -4.45 -10.85
C ARG A 42 8.83 -3.55 -11.76
N LYS A 43 8.50 -2.35 -11.29
CA LYS A 43 7.70 -1.36 -12.03
C LYS A 43 8.41 -0.85 -13.28
N ASN A 44 9.73 -0.70 -13.26
CA ASN A 44 10.50 -0.25 -14.44
C ASN A 44 10.73 -1.37 -15.49
N LYS A 45 10.28 -2.60 -15.22
CA LYS A 45 10.42 -3.74 -16.14
C LYS A 45 9.08 -4.16 -16.78
N SER A 46 7.99 -3.46 -16.46
CA SER A 46 6.67 -3.62 -17.08
C SER A 46 6.30 -2.34 -17.81
#